data_AF-A0A9E0F811-F1
#
_entry.id   AF-A0A9E0F811-F1
#
_cell.length_a   1.000
_cell.length_b   1.000
_cell.length_c   1.000
_cell.angle_alpha   90.00
_cell.angle_beta   90.00
_cell.angle_gamma   90.00
#
_symmetry.space_group_name_H-M   'P 1'
#
loop_
_entity.id
_entity.type
_entity.pdbx_description
1 polymer ?
#
loop_
_entity_poly.entity_id
_entity_poly.type
_entity_poly.pdbx_seq_one_letter_code
_entity_poly.pdbx_strand_id
1 'polypeptide(L)'
;MKLTKYLKKGMAVLLTATFCMGLSAGLTGCGKDTTKEDSKDIDTFRIMIAPYQDADTLLTGLEPLGGMIKDELATQGYNVGNVEITVGTSYSAVGEALSAGTADAGFISGGTYVTYDDDCDVLLTAQRKAINKDSLNAKDWNDGTEEA
;
A
#
# COMPACT_ATOMS: atom_id res chain seq x y z
N MET A 1 6.34 20.18 17.81
CA MET A 1 6.64 19.58 16.49
C MET A 1 5.43 19.45 15.56
N LYS A 2 4.27 20.09 15.83
CA LYS A 2 3.10 20.09 14.92
C LYS A 2 2.97 21.35 14.05
N LEU A 3 3.75 22.41 14.33
CA LEU A 3 3.66 23.69 13.62
C LEU A 3 4.43 23.71 12.29
N THR A 4 5.43 22.85 12.13
CA THR A 4 6.24 22.72 10.91
C THR A 4 5.52 21.98 9.78
N LYS A 5 4.49 21.16 10.11
CA LYS A 5 3.72 20.37 9.11
C LYS A 5 2.79 21.26 8.26
N TYR A 6 2.33 22.41 8.78
CA TYR A 6 1.48 23.35 8.04
C TYR A 6 2.25 24.38 7.21
N LEU A 7 3.47 24.74 7.61
CA LEU A 7 4.27 25.73 6.88
C LEU A 7 4.83 25.16 5.55
N LYS A 8 5.12 23.85 5.50
CA LYS A 8 5.54 23.16 4.27
C LYS A 8 4.42 23.00 3.24
N LYS A 9 3.17 22.82 3.66
CA LYS A 9 2.01 22.74 2.76
C LYS A 9 1.60 24.10 2.15
N GLY A 10 2.05 25.22 2.71
CA GLY A 10 1.76 26.57 2.20
C GLY A 10 2.77 27.14 1.19
N MET A 11 3.92 26.51 0.97
CA MET A 11 5.00 27.04 0.12
C MET A 11 5.09 26.45 -1.29
N ALA A 12 4.21 25.50 -1.66
CA ALA A 12 4.25 24.84 -2.96
C ALA A 12 3.28 25.41 -4.02
N VAL A 13 2.63 26.55 -3.77
CA VAL A 13 1.56 27.09 -4.64
C VAL A 13 1.97 28.37 -5.39
N LEU A 14 3.25 28.77 -5.37
CA LEU A 14 3.67 30.08 -5.90
C LEU A 14 4.84 30.01 -6.89
N LEU A 15 4.77 29.21 -7.97
CA LEU A 15 5.68 29.42 -9.11
C LEU A 15 5.26 28.78 -10.45
N THR A 16 4.04 29.01 -10.95
CA THR A 16 3.79 28.89 -12.41
C THR A 16 2.56 29.70 -12.84
N ALA A 17 2.70 31.02 -12.85
CA ALA A 17 1.79 31.90 -13.56
C ALA A 17 2.60 32.80 -14.50
N THR A 18 2.20 32.80 -15.77
CA THR A 18 2.56 33.75 -16.85
C THR A 18 3.63 33.28 -17.85
N PHE A 19 3.20 32.49 -18.84
CA PHE A 19 3.60 32.72 -20.23
C PHE A 19 2.34 32.74 -21.09
N CYS A 20 1.81 33.95 -21.30
CA CYS A 20 0.59 34.22 -22.04
C CYS A 20 0.84 34.19 -23.56
N MET A 21 -0.19 33.73 -24.26
CA MET A 21 -0.66 34.17 -25.58
C MET A 21 0.19 33.85 -26.82
N GLY A 22 -0.37 32.94 -27.63
CA GLY A 22 -0.29 33.01 -29.08
C GLY A 22 -0.21 31.63 -29.75
N LEU A 23 -1.35 31.06 -30.16
CA LEU A 23 -1.62 30.65 -31.54
C LEU A 23 -2.99 29.95 -31.63
N SER A 24 -3.99 30.69 -32.09
CA SER A 24 -5.27 30.16 -32.57
C SER A 24 -5.11 29.65 -34.01
N ALA A 25 -5.23 28.35 -34.23
CA ALA A 25 -5.57 27.75 -35.51
C ALA A 25 -6.20 26.38 -35.25
N GLY A 26 -7.34 26.13 -35.90
CA GLY A 26 -8.32 25.13 -35.48
C GLY A 26 -7.90 23.67 -35.63
N LEU A 27 -8.62 22.82 -34.89
CA LEU A 27 -9.12 21.55 -35.43
C LEU A 27 -10.41 21.19 -34.70
N THR A 28 -11.49 21.08 -35.46
CA THR A 28 -12.78 20.54 -35.06
C THR A 28 -12.59 19.09 -34.63
N GLY A 29 -12.65 18.85 -33.32
CA GLY A 29 -12.75 17.52 -32.73
C GLY A 29 -13.83 17.56 -31.67
N CYS A 30 -15.02 17.07 -32.02
CA CYS A 30 -16.08 16.75 -31.08
C CYS A 30 -15.62 15.56 -30.23
N GLY A 31 -14.71 15.80 -29.29
CA GLY A 31 -14.39 14.88 -28.22
C GLY A 31 -15.40 15.13 -27.13
N LYS A 32 -16.29 14.16 -26.91
CA LYS A 32 -17.11 14.10 -25.71
C LYS A 32 -16.21 14.41 -24.50
N ASP A 33 -16.58 15.43 -23.74
CA ASP A 33 -16.25 15.48 -22.31
C ASP A 33 -16.93 14.28 -21.66
N THR A 34 -16.33 13.11 -21.80
CA THR A 34 -16.53 12.03 -20.84
C THR A 34 -15.96 12.56 -19.54
N THR A 35 -16.84 12.99 -18.65
CA THR A 35 -16.68 12.77 -17.22
C THR A 35 -15.93 11.45 -17.05
N LYS A 36 -14.66 11.50 -16.64
CA LYS A 36 -13.96 10.32 -16.16
C LYS A 36 -14.72 9.89 -14.92
N GLU A 37 -15.70 9.02 -15.11
CA GLU A 37 -16.05 8.05 -14.08
C GLU A 37 -14.73 7.45 -13.65
N ASP A 38 -14.42 7.50 -12.35
CA ASP A 38 -13.27 6.80 -11.80
C ASP A 38 -13.46 5.33 -12.14
N SER A 39 -12.82 4.88 -13.22
CA SER A 39 -12.91 3.51 -13.70
C SER A 39 -12.44 2.62 -12.57
N LYS A 40 -13.28 1.65 -12.19
CA LYS A 40 -12.95 0.67 -11.16
C LYS A 40 -12.08 -0.47 -11.71
N ASP A 41 -11.45 -0.26 -12.86
CA ASP A 41 -10.54 -1.21 -13.48
C ASP A 41 -9.13 -1.04 -12.90
N ILE A 42 -8.56 -2.13 -12.40
CA ILE A 42 -7.20 -2.17 -11.85
C ILE A 42 -6.42 -3.20 -12.67
N ASP A 43 -5.43 -2.77 -13.45
CA ASP A 43 -4.64 -3.70 -14.27
C ASP A 43 -3.90 -4.73 -13.42
N THR A 44 -3.23 -4.28 -12.36
CA THR A 44 -2.51 -5.15 -11.43
C THR A 44 -2.52 -4.53 -10.05
N PHE A 45 -3.03 -5.29 -9.07
CA PHE A 45 -2.97 -4.97 -7.65
C PHE A 45 -1.75 -5.67 -7.03
N ARG A 46 -0.77 -4.90 -6.57
CA ARG A 46 0.54 -5.37 -6.12
C ARG A 46 0.59 -5.43 -4.60
N ILE A 47 0.89 -6.62 -4.08
CA ILE A 47 1.02 -6.87 -2.66
C ILE A 47 2.46 -7.32 -2.38
N MET A 48 3.15 -6.60 -1.50
CA MET A 48 4.48 -7.00 -1.03
C MET A 48 4.46 -7.54 0.40
N ILE A 49 5.12 -8.67 0.59
CA ILE A 49 5.25 -9.35 1.88
C ILE A 49 6.66 -9.11 2.43
N ALA A 50 6.76 -8.74 3.71
CA ALA A 50 8.04 -8.66 4.39
C ALA A 50 8.72 -10.05 4.44
N PRO A 51 10.05 -10.14 4.23
CA PRO A 51 10.77 -11.43 4.16
C PRO A 51 11.04 -11.99 5.55
N TYR A 52 9.99 -12.43 6.24
CA TYR A 52 10.12 -12.96 7.61
C TYR A 52 10.42 -14.45 7.67
N GLN A 53 10.33 -15.13 6.55
CA GLN A 53 10.73 -16.51 6.33
C GLN A 53 11.12 -16.66 4.86
N ASP A 54 11.46 -17.88 4.45
CA ASP A 54 11.77 -18.20 3.07
C ASP A 54 10.65 -17.77 2.09
N ALA A 55 11.05 -17.20 0.95
CA ALA A 55 10.12 -16.57 0.01
C ALA A 55 9.20 -17.60 -0.65
N ASP A 56 9.73 -18.76 -1.04
CA ASP A 56 8.93 -19.82 -1.68
C ASP A 56 7.90 -20.39 -0.69
N THR A 57 8.30 -20.53 0.57
CA THR A 57 7.40 -20.94 1.66
C THR A 57 6.25 -19.94 1.85
N LEU A 58 6.54 -18.63 1.82
CA LEU A 58 5.52 -17.58 1.88
C LEU A 58 4.55 -17.66 0.69
N LEU A 59 5.09 -17.68 -0.52
CA LEU A 59 4.30 -17.64 -1.74
C LEU A 59 3.42 -18.88 -1.88
N THR A 60 3.93 -20.05 -1.51
CA THR A 60 3.14 -21.29 -1.46
C THR A 60 1.99 -21.17 -0.47
N GLY A 61 2.23 -20.66 0.74
CA GLY A 61 1.17 -20.47 1.74
C GLY A 61 0.13 -19.40 1.34
N LEU A 62 0.50 -18.47 0.46
CA LEU A 62 -0.34 -17.37 -0.02
C LEU A 62 -0.93 -17.61 -1.41
N GLU A 63 -0.67 -18.76 -2.03
CA GLU A 63 -1.17 -19.10 -3.37
C GLU A 63 -2.68 -18.79 -3.56
N PRO A 64 -3.59 -19.14 -2.63
CA PRO A 64 -5.01 -18.87 -2.84
C PRO A 64 -5.41 -17.40 -2.58
N LEU A 65 -4.57 -16.60 -1.93
CA LEU A 65 -4.92 -15.25 -1.48
C LEU A 65 -5.23 -14.31 -2.66
N GLY A 66 -4.44 -14.39 -3.73
CA GLY A 66 -4.63 -13.51 -4.90
C GLY A 66 -6.02 -13.67 -5.53
N GLY A 67 -6.50 -14.91 -5.64
CA GLY A 67 -7.85 -15.22 -6.10
C GLY A 67 -8.92 -14.68 -5.15
N MET A 68 -8.78 -14.92 -3.84
CA MET A 68 -9.74 -14.44 -2.84
C MET A 68 -9.88 -12.91 -2.85
N ILE A 69 -8.77 -12.18 -2.96
CA ILE A 69 -8.79 -10.71 -3.02
C ILE A 69 -9.51 -10.23 -4.28
N LYS A 70 -9.21 -10.84 -5.43
CA LYS A 70 -9.85 -10.51 -6.70
C LYS A 70 -11.36 -10.76 -6.65
N ASP A 71 -11.77 -11.89 -6.09
CA ASP A 71 -13.19 -12.25 -5.94
C ASP A 71 -13.92 -11.27 -5.02
N GLU A 72 -13.35 -10.94 -3.85
CA GLU A 72 -13.95 -10.00 -2.91
C GLU A 72 -14.04 -8.59 -3.49
N LEU A 73 -12.98 -8.09 -4.14
CA LEU A 73 -12.98 -6.79 -4.81
C LEU A 73 -14.02 -6.72 -5.94
N ALA A 74 -14.26 -7.82 -6.66
CA ALA A 74 -15.32 -7.91 -7.66
C ALA A 74 -16.71 -7.74 -7.03
N THR A 75 -16.96 -8.26 -5.82
CA THR A 75 -18.23 -8.01 -5.11
C THR A 75 -18.45 -6.54 -4.76
N GLN A 76 -17.36 -5.78 -4.58
CA GLN A 76 -17.36 -4.33 -4.35
C GLN A 76 -17.39 -3.51 -5.66
N GLY A 77 -17.43 -4.19 -6.80
CA GLY A 77 -17.53 -3.62 -8.13
C GLY A 77 -16.19 -3.22 -8.77
N TYR A 78 -15.06 -3.68 -8.24
CA TYR A 78 -13.75 -3.49 -8.86
C TYR A 78 -13.43 -4.62 -9.85
N ASN A 79 -12.86 -4.26 -10.99
CA ASN A 79 -12.41 -5.21 -12.00
C ASN A 79 -10.88 -5.30 -11.97
N VAL A 80 -10.36 -6.27 -11.23
CA VAL A 80 -8.91 -6.45 -11.06
C VAL A 80 -8.38 -7.45 -12.09
N GLY A 81 -7.51 -7.01 -13.00
CA GLY A 81 -6.86 -7.84 -14.01
C GLY A 81 -5.99 -8.92 -13.37
N ASN A 82 -4.99 -8.50 -12.59
CA ASN A 82 -4.05 -9.38 -11.89
C ASN A 82 -3.88 -8.99 -10.42
N VAL A 83 -3.64 -9.96 -9.55
CA VAL A 83 -3.13 -9.72 -8.19
C VAL A 83 -1.73 -10.31 -8.12
N GLU A 84 -0.74 -9.46 -7.95
CA GLU A 84 0.66 -9.85 -7.89
C GLU A 84 1.13 -9.84 -6.44
N ILE A 85 1.55 -11.00 -5.93
CA ILE A 85 2.12 -11.13 -4.58
C ILE A 85 3.61 -11.40 -4.71
N THR A 86 4.43 -10.55 -4.10
CA THR A 86 5.89 -10.71 -4.08
C THR A 86 6.45 -10.60 -2.67
N VAL A 87 7.65 -11.15 -2.47
CA VAL A 87 8.38 -11.05 -1.19
C VAL A 87 9.51 -10.06 -1.36
N GLY A 88 9.57 -9.05 -0.48
CA GLY A 88 10.62 -8.05 -0.52
C GLY A 88 11.98 -8.60 -0.13
N THR A 89 13.06 -7.97 -0.59
CA THR A 89 14.44 -8.38 -0.24
C THR A 89 14.85 -7.98 1.18
N SER A 90 14.13 -7.02 1.78
CA SER A 90 14.27 -6.61 3.17
C SER A 90 12.96 -6.01 3.69
N TYR A 91 12.86 -5.83 5.02
CA TYR A 91 11.75 -5.10 5.62
C TYR A 91 11.67 -3.63 5.14
N SER A 92 12.82 -2.98 4.93
CA SER A 92 12.85 -1.60 4.44
C SER A 92 12.42 -1.51 2.98
N ALA A 93 12.81 -2.48 2.14
CA ALA A 93 12.43 -2.50 0.73
C ALA A 93 10.91 -2.57 0.54
N VAL A 94 10.20 -3.31 1.39
CA VAL A 94 8.73 -3.32 1.36
C VAL A 94 8.16 -1.96 1.81
N GLY A 95 8.70 -1.37 2.86
CA GLY A 95 8.26 -0.03 3.32
C GLY A 95 8.50 1.07 2.27
N GLU A 96 9.66 1.05 1.62
CA GLU A 96 10.00 1.94 0.51
C GLU A 96 9.07 1.74 -0.68
N ALA A 97 8.71 0.50 -1.02
CA ALA A 97 7.79 0.22 -2.11
C ALA A 97 6.38 0.75 -1.83
N LEU A 98 5.90 0.63 -0.59
CA LEU A 98 4.62 1.19 -0.16
C LEU A 98 4.63 2.72 -0.19
N SER A 99 5.66 3.33 0.39
CA SER A 99 5.83 4.81 0.39
C SER A 99 5.95 5.37 -1.03
N ALA A 100 6.62 4.65 -1.94
CA ALA A 100 6.74 5.04 -3.34
C ALA A 100 5.49 4.75 -4.20
N GLY A 101 4.51 4.01 -3.68
CA GLY A 101 3.34 3.56 -4.43
C GLY A 101 3.67 2.54 -5.52
N THR A 102 4.80 1.84 -5.42
CA THR A 102 5.15 0.73 -6.32
C THR A 102 4.60 -0.61 -5.83
N ALA A 103 4.20 -0.69 -4.55
CA ALA A 103 3.28 -1.68 -4.01
C ALA A 103 1.99 -0.98 -3.55
N ASP A 104 0.84 -1.59 -3.82
CA ASP A 104 -0.47 -1.04 -3.47
C ASP A 104 -0.88 -1.41 -2.04
N ALA A 105 -0.44 -2.58 -1.57
CA ALA A 105 -0.64 -3.05 -0.20
C ALA A 105 0.57 -3.88 0.27
N GLY A 106 0.71 -4.05 1.59
CA GLY A 106 1.79 -4.85 2.12
C GLY A 106 1.57 -5.42 3.51
N PHE A 107 2.17 -6.58 3.74
CA PHE A 107 2.24 -7.22 5.04
C PHE A 107 3.60 -6.91 5.67
N ILE A 108 3.62 -5.90 6.52
CA ILE A 108 4.83 -5.37 7.16
C ILE A 108 4.82 -5.57 8.67
N SER A 109 6.01 -5.52 9.28
CA SER A 109 6.12 -5.53 10.74
C SER A 109 5.65 -4.20 11.33
N GLY A 110 5.24 -4.20 12.61
CA GLY A 110 4.89 -2.96 13.31
C GLY A 110 6.05 -1.95 13.35
N GLY A 111 7.30 -2.42 13.47
CA GLY A 111 8.48 -1.54 13.42
C GLY A 111 8.70 -0.90 12.05
N THR A 112 8.42 -1.65 10.97
CA THR A 112 8.43 -1.11 9.61
C THR A 112 7.35 -0.05 9.46
N TYR A 113 6.12 -0.32 9.92
CA TYR A 113 5.03 0.65 9.86
C TYR A 113 5.39 1.98 10.53
N VAL A 114 5.91 1.95 11.76
CA VAL A 114 6.35 3.16 12.48
C VAL A 114 7.39 3.98 11.70
N THR A 115 8.16 3.36 10.81
CA THR A 115 9.16 4.05 9.99
C THR A 115 8.56 4.74 8.76
N TYR A 116 7.44 4.22 8.24
CA TYR A 116 6.80 4.65 6.98
C TYR A 116 5.33 5.11 7.19
N ASP A 117 4.95 5.45 8.42
CA ASP A 117 3.57 5.73 8.82
C ASP A 117 2.98 7.00 8.17
N ASP A 118 3.85 7.95 7.82
CA ASP A 118 3.44 9.17 7.11
C ASP A 118 2.91 8.88 5.68
N ASP A 119 3.25 7.73 5.09
CA ASP A 119 2.91 7.37 3.70
C ASP A 119 2.04 6.11 3.57
N CYS A 120 1.70 5.43 4.68
CA CYS A 120 0.95 4.17 4.67
C CYS A 120 -0.24 4.20 5.63
N ASP A 121 -1.39 3.72 5.17
CA ASP A 121 -2.57 3.52 6.02
C ASP A 121 -2.66 2.07 6.53
N VAL A 122 -3.06 1.90 7.80
CA VAL A 122 -3.28 0.57 8.38
C VAL A 122 -4.68 0.08 8.05
N LEU A 123 -4.77 -1.01 7.29
CA LEU A 123 -6.05 -1.66 6.95
C LEU A 123 -6.44 -2.73 7.97
N LEU A 124 -5.48 -3.55 8.38
CA LEU A 124 -5.68 -4.68 9.29
C LEU A 124 -4.43 -4.90 10.14
N THR A 125 -4.64 -5.23 11.41
CA THR A 125 -3.58 -5.75 12.29
C THR A 125 -3.79 -7.25 12.46
N ALA A 126 -2.79 -8.06 12.10
CA ALA A 126 -2.80 -9.50 12.32
C ALA A 126 -1.67 -9.89 13.27
N GLN A 127 -1.95 -10.82 14.18
CA GLN A 127 -0.94 -11.46 15.00
C GLN A 127 -0.60 -12.83 14.39
N ARG A 128 0.67 -13.23 14.48
CA ARG A 128 1.03 -14.60 14.14
C ARG A 128 0.42 -15.53 15.18
N LYS A 129 -0.17 -16.63 14.72
CA LYS A 129 -0.51 -17.77 15.58
C LYS A 129 0.77 -18.22 16.28
N ALA A 130 0.79 -18.12 17.62
CA ALA A 130 1.82 -18.50 18.61
C ALA A 130 2.18 -17.40 19.63
N ILE A 131 1.75 -16.14 19.47
CA ILE A 131 2.11 -15.05 20.41
C ILE A 131 0.91 -14.12 20.67
N ASN A 132 0.03 -14.46 21.61
CA ASN A 132 -0.99 -13.58 22.18
C ASN A 132 -0.86 -13.54 23.73
N LYS A 133 0.38 -13.40 24.22
CA LYS A 133 0.66 -13.34 25.66
C LYS A 133 0.29 -11.99 26.23
N ASP A 134 -0.93 -11.83 26.69
CA ASP A 134 -1.34 -10.61 27.39
C ASP A 134 -0.76 -10.57 28.82
N SER A 135 0.52 -10.21 28.94
CA SER A 135 1.23 -10.09 30.22
C SER A 135 2.07 -8.83 30.31
N LEU A 136 2.08 -8.21 31.49
CA LEU A 136 2.97 -7.09 31.82
C LEU A 136 4.38 -7.55 32.21
N ASN A 137 4.61 -8.86 32.38
CA ASN A 137 5.90 -9.42 32.76
C ASN A 137 6.67 -9.90 31.54
N ALA A 138 7.85 -9.31 31.29
CA ALA A 138 8.68 -9.67 30.14
C ALA A 138 9.11 -11.15 30.09
N LYS A 139 9.16 -11.84 31.24
CA LYS A 139 9.51 -13.27 31.29
C LYS A 139 8.48 -14.13 30.57
N ASP A 140 7.20 -13.78 30.68
CA ASP A 140 6.11 -14.58 30.14
C ASP A 140 6.18 -14.59 28.60
N TRP A 141 6.56 -13.45 28.01
CA TRP A 141 6.82 -13.34 26.57
C TRP A 141 8.01 -14.17 26.07
N ASN A 142 8.97 -14.52 26.93
CA ASN A 142 10.26 -15.12 26.56
C ASN A 142 10.44 -16.58 27.03
N ASP A 143 9.37 -17.27 27.42
CA ASP A 143 9.45 -18.65 27.95
C ASP A 143 9.61 -19.75 26.87
N GLY A 144 9.51 -19.40 25.58
CA GLY A 144 9.64 -20.33 24.46
C GLY A 144 8.42 -21.22 24.19
N THR A 145 7.28 -21.00 24.85
CA THR A 145 6.04 -21.74 24.58
C THR A 145 5.12 -20.97 23.64
N GLU A 146 4.59 -21.66 22.63
CA GLU A 146 3.44 -21.18 21.86
C GLU A 146 2.21 -21.12 22.78
N GLU A 147 1.34 -20.15 22.54
CA GLU A 147 0.01 -20.19 23.16
C GLU A 147 -0.93 -21.15 22.44
N ALA A 148 -1.84 -21.73 23.22
CA ALA A 148 -2.86 -22.67 22.76
C ALA A 148 -3.94 -22.00 21.90
#